data_AF-A0A4Y1MQX1-F1
#
_entry.id   AF-A0A4Y1MQX1-F1
#
_cell.length_a   1.000
_cell.length_b   1.000
_cell.length_c   1.000
_cell.angle_alpha   90.00
_cell.angle_beta   90.00
_cell.angle_gamma   90.00
#
_symmetry.space_group_name_H-M   'P 1'
#
loop_
_entity.id
_entity.type
_entity.pdbx_description
1 polymer ?
#
loop_
_entity_poly.entity_id
_entity_poly.type
_entity_poly.pdbx_seq_one_letter_code
_entity_poly.pdbx_strand_id
1 'polypeptide(L)'
;MVKLGTVKANSNENMIVHINPQAELPKDITEERGKGLLFETPASSPGTENLGRMIKDRSAQAATQSLFSKIHEWNLENATRPLFEELCALANQEAANREGSIQLALKRRPELMFRLLEFCVSEFKGNFANEPLLRNKLPKLDKIIERDPNSESGLTDFARICLEEAIRVLAIAINGEIQSDKFTINRLAMLTAGGPGAYIVGNAIVRPILEK
;
A
#
# COMPACT_ATOMS: atom_id res chain seq x y z
N MET A 1 -9.75 -60.63 46.37
CA MET A 1 -8.62 -60.38 45.44
C MET A 1 -9.22 -59.77 44.17
N VAL A 2 -9.15 -58.44 44.01
CA VAL A 2 -9.83 -57.74 42.91
C VAL A 2 -8.86 -57.60 41.73
N LYS A 3 -9.25 -58.12 40.55
CA LYS A 3 -8.54 -57.91 39.28
C LYS A 3 -8.86 -56.50 38.78
N LEU A 4 -7.84 -55.66 38.63
CA LEU A 4 -7.95 -54.38 37.91
C LEU A 4 -7.64 -54.63 36.43
N GLY A 5 -8.59 -54.29 35.55
CA GLY A 5 -8.46 -54.43 34.10
C GLY A 5 -7.67 -53.30 33.46
N THR A 6 -6.97 -53.60 32.37
CA THR A 6 -6.20 -52.64 31.56
C THR A 6 -7.14 -51.86 30.63
N VAL A 7 -7.14 -50.53 30.73
CA VAL A 7 -7.89 -49.65 29.81
C VAL A 7 -7.05 -49.43 28.54
N LYS A 8 -7.63 -49.61 27.35
CA LYS A 8 -6.96 -49.34 26.06
C LYS A 8 -6.72 -47.84 25.91
N ALA A 9 -5.47 -47.45 25.61
CA ALA A 9 -5.14 -46.08 25.25
C ALA A 9 -5.70 -45.74 23.86
N ASN A 10 -6.55 -44.71 23.78
CA ASN A 10 -6.98 -44.14 22.51
C ASN A 10 -5.81 -43.34 21.91
N SER A 11 -5.36 -43.70 20.71
CA SER A 11 -4.35 -42.93 19.98
C SER A 11 -4.99 -41.66 19.43
N ASN A 12 -4.61 -40.49 19.94
CA ASN A 12 -4.97 -39.21 19.34
C ASN A 12 -3.83 -38.70 18.45
N GLU A 13 -4.19 -38.13 17.30
CA GLU A 13 -3.26 -37.42 16.40
C GLU A 13 -3.27 -35.94 16.77
N ASN A 14 -2.09 -35.37 17.01
CA ASN A 14 -1.93 -33.92 17.19
C ASN A 14 -1.43 -33.31 15.87
N MET A 15 -2.02 -32.19 15.46
CA MET A 15 -1.64 -31.44 14.26
C MET A 15 -1.34 -29.99 14.63
N ILE A 16 -0.13 -29.53 14.32
CA ILE A 16 0.28 -28.12 14.43
C ILE A 16 0.36 -27.56 13.01
N VAL A 17 -0.34 -26.46 12.75
CA VAL A 17 -0.35 -25.77 11.46
C VAL A 17 0.40 -24.46 11.60
N HIS A 18 1.49 -24.31 10.85
CA HIS A 18 2.22 -23.06 10.75
C HIS A 18 1.81 -22.33 9.48
N ILE A 19 1.48 -21.04 9.60
CA ILE A 19 1.12 -20.18 8.48
C ILE A 19 2.19 -19.09 8.35
N ASN A 20 2.90 -19.08 7.23
CA ASN A 20 3.83 -18.02 6.85
C ASN A 20 3.17 -17.09 5.81
N PRO A 21 2.64 -15.93 6.22
CA PRO A 21 1.94 -15.01 5.32
C PRO A 21 2.86 -14.34 4.28
N GLN A 22 4.18 -14.55 4.35
CA GLN A 22 5.17 -13.97 3.45
C GLN A 22 5.71 -14.96 2.41
N ALA A 23 5.33 -16.25 2.48
CA ALA A 23 5.75 -17.24 1.50
C ALA A 23 4.84 -17.21 0.27
N GLU A 24 5.42 -17.50 -0.91
CA GLU A 24 4.63 -17.70 -2.13
C GLU A 24 3.76 -18.95 -2.01
N LEU A 25 2.50 -18.86 -2.45
CA LEU A 25 1.60 -20.02 -2.54
C LEU A 25 2.25 -21.11 -3.42
N PRO A 26 2.23 -22.39 -3.00
CA PRO A 26 1.48 -22.97 -1.86
C PRO A 26 2.33 -23.24 -0.60
N LYS A 27 3.47 -22.56 -0.42
CA LYS A 27 4.43 -22.82 0.68
C LYS A 27 4.15 -21.99 1.94
N ASP A 28 2.99 -21.36 2.00
CA ASP A 28 2.50 -20.54 3.10
C ASP A 28 1.99 -21.37 4.28
N ILE A 29 1.75 -22.66 4.09
CA ILE A 29 1.25 -23.56 5.14
C ILE A 29 2.17 -24.77 5.30
N THR A 30 2.63 -25.03 6.52
CA THR A 30 3.32 -26.29 6.87
C THR A 30 2.63 -26.98 8.04
N GLU A 31 2.38 -28.28 7.91
CA GLU A 31 1.74 -29.11 8.92
C GLU A 31 2.74 -30.05 9.59
N GLU A 32 2.76 -30.07 10.91
CA GLU A 32 3.46 -31.09 11.70
C GLU A 32 2.43 -32.01 12.37
N ARG A 33 2.46 -33.31 12.03
CA ARG A 33 1.59 -34.33 12.62
C ARG A 33 2.40 -35.27 13.50
N GLY A 34 2.01 -35.38 14.76
CA GLY A 34 2.64 -36.27 15.74
C GLY A 34 1.67 -37.34 16.26
N LYS A 35 2.14 -38.58 16.38
CA LYS A 35 1.48 -39.66 17.14
C LYS A 35 2.26 -39.88 18.44
N GLY A 36 1.66 -39.54 19.58
CA GLY A 36 2.32 -39.70 20.88
C GLY A 36 1.33 -39.64 22.03
N LEU A 37 1.56 -40.51 23.02
CA LEU A 37 0.96 -40.44 24.36
C LEU A 37 1.27 -39.09 24.98
N LEU A 38 0.29 -38.53 25.73
CA LEU A 38 0.36 -37.30 26.51
C LEU A 38 1.78 -37.04 27.05
N PHE A 39 2.55 -36.23 26.34
CA PHE A 39 3.26 -35.19 27.05
C PHE A 39 2.15 -34.24 27.49
N GLU A 40 2.09 -33.92 28.78
CA GLU A 40 1.45 -32.69 29.19
C GLU A 40 2.09 -31.61 28.31
N THR A 41 1.36 -31.12 27.30
CA THR A 41 1.61 -29.78 26.81
C THR A 41 1.60 -28.95 28.08
N PRO A 42 2.72 -28.34 28.51
CA PRO A 42 2.67 -27.45 29.64
C PRO A 42 1.53 -26.51 29.30
N ALA A 43 0.48 -26.52 30.13
CA ALA A 43 -0.67 -25.67 29.91
C ALA A 43 -0.08 -24.30 29.62
N SER A 44 -0.19 -23.84 28.36
CA SER A 44 0.28 -22.53 27.98
C SER A 44 -0.39 -21.61 28.98
N SER A 45 0.44 -21.03 29.85
CA SER A 45 0.04 -20.35 31.08
C SER A 45 -1.17 -19.47 30.79
N PRO A 46 -2.15 -19.40 31.71
CA PRO A 46 -3.55 -19.08 31.42
C PRO A 46 -3.68 -17.97 30.36
N GLY A 47 -3.91 -18.37 29.11
CA GLY A 47 -3.88 -17.46 27.96
C GLY A 47 -4.94 -16.34 28.03
N THR A 48 -5.92 -16.49 28.92
CA THR A 48 -6.98 -15.50 29.17
C THR A 48 -6.54 -14.34 30.06
N GLU A 49 -5.57 -14.52 30.96
CA GLU A 49 -4.99 -13.41 31.74
C GLU A 49 -4.14 -12.49 30.88
N ASN A 50 -3.36 -13.07 29.95
CA ASN A 50 -2.59 -12.30 28.98
C ASN A 50 -3.50 -11.59 27.97
N LEU A 51 -4.57 -12.24 27.49
CA LEU A 51 -5.59 -11.56 26.67
C LEU A 51 -6.27 -10.41 27.42
N GLY A 52 -6.68 -10.63 28.66
CA GLY A 52 -7.30 -9.60 29.50
C GLY A 52 -6.37 -8.42 29.77
N ARG A 53 -5.07 -8.67 29.97
CA ARG A 53 -4.03 -7.65 30.13
C ARG A 53 -3.72 -6.96 28.80
N MET A 54 -3.64 -7.68 27.68
CA MET A 54 -3.39 -7.11 26.35
C MET A 54 -4.55 -6.25 25.83
N ILE A 55 -5.79 -6.56 26.24
CA ILE A 55 -6.97 -5.72 25.97
C ILE A 55 -6.92 -4.45 26.83
N LYS A 56 -6.60 -4.57 28.13
CA LYS A 56 -6.49 -3.41 29.05
C LYS A 56 -5.34 -2.47 28.67
N ASP A 57 -4.21 -3.02 28.26
CA ASP A 57 -2.99 -2.27 27.96
C ASP A 57 -2.92 -1.78 26.50
N ARG A 58 -4.00 -2.01 25.71
CA ARG A 58 -4.08 -1.73 24.26
C ARG A 58 -2.96 -2.37 23.43
N SER A 59 -2.18 -3.29 23.99
CA SER A 59 -1.04 -3.91 23.31
C SER A 59 -1.48 -4.86 22.21
N ALA A 60 -2.65 -5.49 22.33
CA ALA A 60 -3.28 -6.22 21.23
C ALA A 60 -3.61 -5.29 20.05
N GLN A 61 -4.23 -4.13 20.33
CA GLN A 61 -4.56 -3.14 19.31
C GLN A 61 -3.30 -2.60 18.63
N ALA A 62 -2.25 -2.30 19.40
CA ALA A 62 -0.97 -1.82 18.87
C ALA A 62 -0.27 -2.89 18.02
N ALA A 63 -0.28 -4.16 18.45
CA ALA A 63 0.28 -5.26 17.67
C ALA A 63 -0.47 -5.48 16.35
N THR A 64 -1.80 -5.43 16.38
CA THR A 64 -2.64 -5.53 15.18
C THR A 64 -2.42 -4.35 14.23
N GLN A 65 -2.35 -3.12 14.75
CA GLN A 65 -2.06 -1.94 13.94
C GLN A 65 -0.66 -2.00 13.32
N SER A 66 0.34 -2.48 14.08
CA SER A 66 1.69 -2.71 13.58
C SER A 66 1.71 -3.76 12.47
N LEU A 67 1.00 -4.86 12.64
CA LEU A 67 0.86 -5.90 11.62
C LEU A 67 0.23 -5.36 10.33
N PHE A 68 -0.89 -4.63 10.43
CA PHE A 68 -1.54 -4.03 9.25
C PHE A 68 -0.64 -3.01 8.56
N SER A 69 0.12 -2.21 9.32
CA SER A 69 1.08 -1.26 8.76
C SER A 69 2.17 -1.98 7.96
N LYS A 70 2.74 -3.06 8.50
CA LYS A 70 3.75 -3.88 7.80
C LYS A 70 3.20 -4.57 6.55
N ILE A 71 1.99 -5.10 6.62
CA ILE A 71 1.31 -5.70 5.46
C ILE A 71 1.07 -4.64 4.37
N HIS A 72 0.68 -3.43 4.77
CA HIS A 72 0.48 -2.32 3.85
C HIS A 72 1.78 -1.87 3.18
N GLU A 73 2.85 -1.69 3.96
CA GLU A 73 4.20 -1.36 3.45
C GLU A 73 4.70 -2.42 2.47
N TRP A 74 4.59 -3.71 2.82
CA TRP A 74 4.99 -4.81 1.95
C TRP A 74 4.20 -4.83 0.63
N ASN A 75 2.88 -4.62 0.69
CA ASN A 75 2.05 -4.53 -0.51
C ASN A 75 2.44 -3.34 -1.40
N LEU A 76 2.71 -2.18 -0.79
CA LEU A 76 3.17 -0.99 -1.51
C LEU A 76 4.53 -1.20 -2.16
N GLU A 77 5.48 -1.78 -1.44
CA GLU A 77 6.80 -2.12 -2.00
C GLU A 77 6.65 -3.06 -3.19
N ASN A 78 5.86 -4.12 -3.08
CA ASN A 78 5.67 -5.07 -4.17
C ASN A 78 4.95 -4.47 -5.38
N ALA A 79 3.96 -3.61 -5.16
CA ALA A 79 3.29 -2.88 -6.23
C ALA A 79 4.23 -1.89 -6.94
N THR A 80 5.18 -1.33 -6.20
CA THR A 80 6.09 -0.28 -6.68
C THR A 80 7.39 -0.86 -7.28
N ARG A 81 7.77 -2.08 -6.91
CA ARG A 81 9.02 -2.76 -7.32
C ARG A 81 9.26 -2.78 -8.83
N PRO A 82 8.27 -3.12 -9.69
CA PRO A 82 8.51 -3.13 -11.14
C PRO A 82 8.83 -1.75 -11.71
N LEU A 83 8.23 -0.69 -11.14
CA LEU A 83 8.56 0.68 -11.52
C LEU A 83 9.92 1.08 -10.97
N PHE A 84 10.25 0.69 -9.73
CA PHE A 84 11.55 0.96 -9.12
C PHE A 84 12.70 0.38 -9.95
N GLU A 85 12.59 -0.88 -10.37
CA GLU A 85 13.60 -1.56 -11.19
C GLU A 85 13.79 -0.86 -12.56
N GLU A 86 12.70 -0.48 -13.22
CA GLU A 86 12.75 0.28 -14.48
C GLU A 86 13.44 1.63 -14.28
N LEU A 87 13.11 2.36 -13.21
CA LEU A 87 13.70 3.67 -12.90
C LEU A 87 15.17 3.58 -12.48
N CYS A 88 15.57 2.52 -11.75
CA CYS A 88 16.97 2.25 -11.41
C CYS A 88 17.82 2.03 -12.67
N ALA A 89 17.28 1.35 -13.69
CA ALA A 89 17.98 1.19 -14.96
C ALA A 89 18.21 2.55 -15.68
N LEU A 90 17.32 3.52 -15.46
CA LEU A 90 17.44 4.88 -16.01
C LEU A 90 18.39 5.78 -15.22
N ALA A 91 18.76 5.41 -13.98
CA ALA A 91 19.59 6.25 -13.11
C ALA A 91 20.97 6.58 -13.71
N ASN A 92 21.50 5.69 -14.55
CA ASN A 92 22.79 5.87 -15.23
C ASN A 92 22.71 6.70 -16.53
N GLN A 93 21.51 7.07 -16.99
CA GLN A 93 21.35 7.91 -18.19
C GLN A 93 21.72 9.37 -17.91
N GLU A 94 22.13 10.13 -18.94
CA GLU A 94 22.33 11.57 -18.82
C GLU A 94 21.04 12.29 -18.36
N ALA A 95 21.20 13.29 -17.50
CA ALA A 95 20.08 14.00 -16.86
C ALA A 95 19.08 14.60 -17.86
N ALA A 96 19.55 15.08 -19.02
CA ALA A 96 18.71 15.66 -20.06
C ALA A 96 17.72 14.67 -20.68
N ASN A 97 18.10 13.39 -20.78
CA ASN A 97 17.24 12.34 -21.34
C ASN A 97 16.47 11.58 -20.25
N ARG A 98 16.96 11.61 -19.01
CA ARG A 98 16.40 10.84 -17.89
C ARG A 98 14.97 11.23 -17.56
N GLU A 99 14.68 12.53 -17.48
CA GLU A 99 13.32 13.01 -17.16
C GLU A 99 12.28 12.51 -18.18
N GLY A 100 12.59 12.59 -19.47
CA GLY A 100 11.72 12.07 -20.53
C GLY A 100 11.52 10.55 -20.42
N SER A 101 12.58 9.80 -20.13
CA SER A 101 12.48 8.35 -19.90
C SER A 101 11.63 8.01 -18.67
N ILE A 102 11.78 8.75 -17.56
CA ILE A 102 10.94 8.61 -16.36
C ILE A 102 9.48 8.90 -16.70
N GLN A 103 9.22 9.98 -17.44
CA GLN A 103 7.88 10.36 -17.87
C GLN A 103 7.23 9.24 -18.71
N LEU A 104 7.98 8.61 -19.62
CA LEU A 104 7.51 7.47 -20.39
C LEU A 104 7.21 6.24 -19.52
N ALA A 105 8.06 5.92 -18.54
CA ALA A 105 7.84 4.83 -17.60
C ALA A 105 6.55 5.04 -16.78
N LEU A 106 6.26 6.28 -16.38
CA LEU A 106 5.02 6.64 -15.69
C LEU A 106 3.80 6.58 -16.62
N LYS A 107 3.91 7.04 -17.87
CA LYS A 107 2.83 6.98 -18.87
C LYS A 107 2.38 5.54 -19.19
N ARG A 108 3.27 4.56 -19.07
CA ARG A 108 2.92 3.12 -19.22
C ARG A 108 2.06 2.58 -18.08
N ARG A 109 1.85 3.37 -17.01
CA ARG A 109 1.08 2.98 -15.81
C ARG A 109 -0.01 4.03 -15.51
N PRO A 110 -0.95 4.27 -16.45
CA PRO A 110 -1.98 5.31 -16.30
C PRO A 110 -2.85 5.07 -15.06
N GLU A 111 -3.14 3.82 -14.70
CA GLU A 111 -3.93 3.44 -13.53
C GLU A 111 -3.29 3.85 -12.19
N LEU A 112 -1.96 3.86 -12.11
CA LEU A 112 -1.25 4.30 -10.90
C LEU A 112 -1.36 5.82 -10.76
N MET A 113 -1.15 6.53 -11.86
CA MET A 113 -1.20 7.98 -11.92
C MET A 113 -2.61 8.52 -11.70
N PHE A 114 -3.61 7.85 -12.28
CA PHE A 114 -5.01 8.20 -12.11
C PHE A 114 -5.48 7.98 -10.68
N ARG A 115 -5.08 6.87 -10.02
CA ARG A 115 -5.36 6.67 -8.58
C ARG A 115 -4.75 7.74 -7.70
N LEU A 116 -3.53 8.19 -8.00
CA LEU A 116 -2.91 9.31 -7.28
C LEU A 116 -3.70 10.62 -7.48
N LEU A 117 -4.22 10.84 -8.69
CA LEU A 117 -5.06 11.99 -9.03
C LEU A 117 -6.40 11.94 -8.26
N GLU A 118 -7.07 10.78 -8.23
CA GLU A 118 -8.30 10.53 -7.47
C GLU A 118 -8.08 10.76 -5.97
N PHE A 119 -6.97 10.25 -5.43
CA PHE A 119 -6.59 10.50 -4.04
C PHE A 119 -6.46 11.99 -3.74
N CYS A 120 -5.74 12.74 -4.58
CA CYS A 120 -5.59 14.19 -4.43
C CYS A 120 -6.95 14.89 -4.46
N VAL A 121 -7.79 14.60 -5.46
CA VAL A 121 -9.12 15.20 -5.59
C VAL A 121 -9.98 14.90 -4.37
N SER A 122 -9.97 13.67 -3.85
CA SER A 122 -10.69 13.29 -2.64
C SER A 122 -10.26 14.13 -1.43
N GLU A 123 -8.95 14.26 -1.20
CA GLU A 123 -8.39 15.06 -0.10
C GLU A 123 -8.79 16.54 -0.22
N PHE A 124 -8.68 17.13 -1.43
CA PHE A 124 -9.08 18.52 -1.65
C PHE A 124 -10.57 18.73 -1.50
N LYS A 125 -11.41 17.78 -1.94
CA LYS A 125 -12.87 17.87 -1.74
C LYS A 125 -13.22 17.85 -0.26
N GLY A 126 -12.57 17.00 0.54
CA GLY A 126 -12.73 16.99 1.99
C GLY A 126 -12.40 18.34 2.61
N ASN A 127 -11.28 18.95 2.22
CA ASN A 127 -10.86 20.26 2.71
C ASN A 127 -11.79 21.40 2.24
N PHE A 128 -12.15 21.43 0.94
CA PHE A 128 -12.96 22.51 0.36
C PHE A 128 -14.42 22.46 0.83
N ALA A 129 -14.95 21.28 1.16
CA ALA A 129 -16.29 21.15 1.73
C ALA A 129 -16.42 21.83 3.10
N ASN A 130 -15.34 21.87 3.87
CA ASN A 130 -15.30 22.49 5.19
C ASN A 130 -15.06 24.01 5.12
N GLU A 131 -14.64 24.53 3.97
CA GLU A 131 -14.30 25.95 3.78
C GLU A 131 -15.35 26.69 2.92
N PRO A 132 -16.15 27.61 3.50
CA PRO A 132 -17.26 28.27 2.80
C PRO A 132 -16.86 28.97 1.49
N LEU A 133 -15.66 29.56 1.45
CA LEU A 133 -15.14 30.27 0.28
C LEU A 133 -14.70 29.34 -0.86
N LEU A 134 -14.42 28.07 -0.55
CA LEU A 134 -13.88 27.10 -1.51
C LEU A 134 -14.95 26.11 -2.01
N ARG A 135 -16.11 26.04 -1.36
CA ARG A 135 -17.22 25.15 -1.77
C ARG A 135 -17.64 25.32 -3.23
N ASN A 136 -17.62 26.56 -3.74
CA ASN A 136 -17.97 26.83 -5.14
C ASN A 136 -16.98 26.23 -6.15
N LYS A 137 -15.79 25.79 -5.72
CA LYS A 137 -14.79 25.14 -6.56
C LYS A 137 -14.95 23.61 -6.60
N LEU A 138 -15.80 23.00 -5.77
CA LEU A 138 -16.00 21.54 -5.74
C LEU A 138 -16.32 20.93 -7.12
N PRO A 139 -17.21 21.51 -7.95
CA PRO A 139 -17.48 20.97 -9.29
C PRO A 139 -16.25 21.06 -10.22
N LYS A 140 -15.34 22.02 -10.00
CA LYS A 140 -14.10 22.10 -10.78
C LYS A 140 -13.13 21.00 -10.40
N LEU A 141 -13.13 20.55 -9.14
CA LEU A 141 -12.32 19.41 -8.70
C LEU A 141 -12.83 18.10 -9.33
N ASP A 142 -14.14 17.92 -9.47
CA ASP A 142 -14.71 16.72 -10.11
C ASP A 142 -14.27 16.59 -11.57
N LYS A 143 -14.10 17.70 -12.28
CA LYS A 143 -13.59 17.70 -13.66
C LYS A 143 -12.20 17.10 -13.80
N ILE A 144 -11.35 17.18 -12.77
CA ILE A 144 -9.98 16.65 -12.81
C ILE A 144 -9.97 15.13 -13.06
N ILE A 145 -10.99 14.41 -12.58
CA ILE A 145 -11.10 12.94 -12.67
C ILE A 145 -12.30 12.51 -13.53
N GLU A 146 -12.86 13.43 -14.31
CA GLU A 146 -14.08 13.16 -15.09
C GLU A 146 -13.81 12.20 -16.24
N ARG A 147 -14.60 11.12 -16.29
CA ARG A 147 -14.55 10.10 -17.32
C ARG A 147 -15.43 10.47 -18.50
N ASP A 148 -14.97 10.15 -19.70
CA ASP A 148 -15.75 10.28 -20.93
C ASP A 148 -15.77 8.94 -21.68
N PRO A 149 -16.91 8.24 -21.74
CA PRO A 149 -17.00 6.95 -22.43
C PRO A 149 -16.83 7.07 -23.96
N ASN A 150 -16.89 8.28 -24.52
CA ASN A 150 -16.73 8.50 -25.96
C ASN A 150 -15.29 8.86 -26.35
N SER A 151 -14.40 9.04 -25.37
CA SER A 151 -13.00 9.37 -25.62
C SER A 151 -12.12 8.12 -25.62
N GLU A 152 -11.06 8.12 -26.43
CA GLU A 152 -10.13 6.99 -26.56
C GLU A 152 -9.43 6.64 -25.22
N SER A 153 -9.19 7.65 -24.38
CA SER A 153 -8.58 7.47 -23.06
C SER A 153 -9.59 7.11 -21.97
N GLY A 154 -10.89 7.18 -22.24
CA GLY A 154 -11.94 7.08 -21.22
C GLY A 154 -12.00 8.29 -20.27
N LEU A 155 -11.25 9.35 -20.55
CA LEU A 155 -11.15 10.59 -19.77
C LEU A 155 -11.57 11.79 -20.59
N THR A 156 -12.12 12.82 -19.95
CA THR A 156 -12.30 14.12 -20.61
C THR A 156 -10.95 14.73 -20.98
N ASP A 157 -10.94 15.68 -21.93
CA ASP A 157 -9.71 16.41 -22.27
C ASP A 157 -9.08 17.12 -21.07
N PHE A 158 -9.90 17.67 -20.19
CA PHE A 158 -9.43 18.34 -18.99
C PHE A 158 -8.77 17.33 -18.02
N ALA A 159 -9.40 16.19 -17.76
CA ALA A 159 -8.83 15.14 -16.93
C ALA A 159 -7.53 14.58 -17.52
N ARG A 160 -7.46 14.41 -18.85
CA ARG A 160 -6.23 13.98 -19.54
C ARG A 160 -5.10 14.99 -19.36
N ILE A 161 -5.36 16.29 -19.52
CA ILE A 161 -4.37 17.35 -19.30
C ILE A 161 -3.87 17.33 -17.85
N CYS A 162 -4.78 17.20 -16.88
CA CYS A 162 -4.40 17.08 -15.47
C CYS A 162 -3.54 15.86 -15.19
N LEU A 163 -3.84 14.71 -15.81
CA LEU A 163 -3.05 13.50 -15.70
C LEU A 163 -1.65 13.67 -16.31
N GLU A 164 -1.54 14.29 -17.48
CA GLU A 164 -0.26 14.58 -18.12
C GLU A 164 0.61 15.51 -17.27
N GLU A 165 0.00 16.53 -16.66
CA GLU A 165 0.68 17.44 -15.74
C GLU A 165 1.14 16.74 -14.46
N ALA A 166 0.28 15.89 -13.88
CA ALA A 166 0.63 15.07 -12.71
C ALA A 166 1.84 14.18 -13.00
N ILE A 167 1.86 13.52 -14.15
CA ILE A 167 2.98 12.69 -14.60
C ILE A 167 4.25 13.53 -14.74
N ARG A 168 4.15 14.72 -15.35
CA ARG A 168 5.30 15.62 -15.56
C ARG A 168 5.94 16.05 -14.25
N VAL A 169 5.15 16.55 -13.30
CA VAL A 169 5.69 17.01 -12.00
C VAL A 169 6.25 15.87 -11.17
N LEU A 170 5.64 14.68 -11.26
CA LEU A 170 6.15 13.50 -10.58
C LEU A 170 7.47 13.01 -11.19
N ALA A 171 7.61 13.06 -12.52
CA ALA A 171 8.85 12.71 -13.20
C ALA A 171 10.01 13.63 -12.76
N ILE A 172 9.76 14.93 -12.66
CA ILE A 172 10.73 15.92 -12.13
C ILE A 172 11.13 15.56 -10.70
N ALA A 173 10.17 15.24 -9.83
CA ALA A 173 10.44 14.88 -8.44
C ALA A 173 11.29 13.60 -8.31
N ILE A 174 10.95 12.57 -9.08
CA ILE A 174 11.71 11.31 -9.15
C ILE A 174 13.14 11.57 -9.66
N ASN A 175 13.28 12.35 -10.74
CA ASN A 175 14.59 12.71 -11.28
C ASN A 175 15.46 13.42 -10.21
N GLY A 176 14.87 14.33 -9.43
CA GLY A 176 15.53 15.01 -8.32
C GLY A 176 15.99 14.07 -7.19
N GLU A 177 15.19 13.08 -6.81
CA GLU A 177 15.58 12.06 -5.81
C GLU A 177 16.70 11.15 -6.33
N ILE A 178 16.69 10.79 -7.62
CA ILE A 178 17.78 10.04 -8.27
C ILE A 178 19.07 10.86 -8.26
N GLN A 179 19.01 12.15 -8.61
CA GLN A 179 20.19 13.02 -8.60
C GLN A 179 20.74 13.28 -7.20
N SER A 180 19.88 13.21 -6.17
CA SER A 180 20.25 13.45 -4.78
C SER A 180 20.72 12.18 -4.03
N ASP A 181 20.84 11.05 -4.73
CA ASP A 181 21.19 9.72 -4.15
C ASP A 181 20.27 9.27 -3.00
N LYS A 182 19.01 9.74 -3.04
CA LYS A 182 17.96 9.39 -2.05
C LYS A 182 16.96 8.39 -2.63
N PHE A 183 17.17 7.95 -3.87
CA PHE A 183 16.24 7.10 -4.59
C PHE A 183 16.23 5.68 -4.03
N THR A 184 15.19 5.37 -3.27
CA THR A 184 14.91 4.04 -2.72
C THR A 184 13.49 3.63 -3.06
N ILE A 185 13.19 2.33 -3.00
CA ILE A 185 11.84 1.81 -3.25
C ILE A 185 10.79 2.45 -2.33
N ASN A 186 11.15 2.69 -1.07
CA ASN A 186 10.27 3.35 -0.10
C ASN A 186 10.00 4.80 -0.48
N ARG A 187 11.01 5.52 -0.97
CA ARG A 187 10.84 6.90 -1.46
C ARG A 187 9.98 6.95 -2.71
N LEU A 188 10.14 5.99 -3.62
CA LEU A 188 9.27 5.88 -4.78
C LEU A 188 7.82 5.57 -4.36
N ALA A 189 7.62 4.65 -3.42
CA ALA A 189 6.29 4.35 -2.89
C ALA A 189 5.63 5.60 -2.26
N MET A 190 6.38 6.41 -1.51
CA MET A 190 5.90 7.71 -0.99
C MET A 190 5.58 8.75 -2.09
N LEU A 191 6.20 8.63 -3.26
CA LEU A 191 5.91 9.49 -4.40
C LEU A 191 4.68 9.01 -5.18
N THR A 192 4.41 7.70 -5.20
CA THR A 192 3.34 7.12 -6.03
C THR A 192 2.07 6.73 -5.27
N ALA A 193 2.14 6.49 -3.96
CA ALA A 193 1.05 5.95 -3.16
C ALA A 193 0.37 6.96 -2.22
N GLY A 194 0.91 8.19 -2.10
CA GLY A 194 0.36 9.24 -1.24
C GLY A 194 1.42 9.95 -0.39
N GLY A 195 1.08 11.09 0.23
CA GLY A 195 2.03 11.90 1.01
C GLY A 195 2.78 12.92 0.15
N PRO A 196 4.14 12.92 0.09
CA PRO A 196 4.90 13.90 -0.68
C PRO A 196 4.53 13.97 -2.16
N GLY A 197 4.28 12.81 -2.80
CA GLY A 197 3.84 12.76 -4.19
C GLY A 197 2.47 13.40 -4.40
N ALA A 198 1.53 13.14 -3.49
CA ALA A 198 0.21 13.76 -3.53
C ALA A 198 0.26 15.28 -3.30
N TYR A 199 1.18 15.77 -2.47
CA TYR A 199 1.40 17.21 -2.31
C TYR A 199 1.90 17.87 -3.60
N ILE A 200 2.90 17.28 -4.26
CA ILE A 200 3.49 17.80 -5.50
C ILE A 200 2.45 17.81 -6.62
N VAL A 201 1.79 16.67 -6.84
CA VAL A 201 0.75 16.52 -7.86
C VAL A 201 -0.44 17.42 -7.55
N GLY A 202 -0.91 17.41 -6.30
CA GLY A 202 -2.03 18.20 -5.81
C GLY A 202 -1.85 19.70 -6.04
N ASN A 203 -0.68 20.23 -5.70
CA ASN A 203 -0.37 21.64 -5.97
C ASN A 203 -0.39 21.96 -7.46
N ALA A 204 0.15 21.09 -8.30
CA ALA A 204 0.20 21.32 -9.75
C ALA A 204 -1.21 21.37 -10.36
N ILE A 205 -2.11 20.48 -9.94
CA ILE A 205 -3.45 20.36 -10.54
C ILE A 205 -4.49 21.30 -9.91
N VAL A 206 -4.34 21.68 -8.63
CA VAL A 206 -5.30 22.55 -7.93
C VAL A 206 -4.95 24.03 -8.03
N ARG A 207 -3.67 24.40 -8.18
CA ARG A 207 -3.29 25.81 -8.33
C ARG A 207 -4.08 26.54 -9.44
N PRO A 208 -4.29 25.98 -10.63
CA PRO A 208 -5.12 26.62 -11.67
C PRO A 208 -6.60 26.81 -11.30
N ILE A 209 -7.12 26.05 -10.33
CA ILE A 209 -8.50 26.15 -9.83
C ILE A 209 -8.64 27.24 -8.76
N LEU A 210 -7.59 27.45 -7.97
CA LEU A 210 -7.53 28.47 -6.93
C LEU A 210 -7.27 29.87 -7.51
N GLU A 211 -6.42 29.97 -8.53
CA GLU A 211 -6.06 31.24 -9.19
C GLU A 211 -7.16 31.79 -10.13
N LYS A 212 -8.23 31.02 -10.40
CA LYS A 212 -9.38 31.37 -11.26
C LYS A 212 -10.72 31.15 -10.58
#